data_AF-A0AAV0LLB0-F1
#
_entry.id   AF-A0AAV0LLB0-F1
#
_cell.length_a   1.000
_cell.length_b   1.000
_cell.length_c   1.000
_cell.angle_alpha   90.00
_cell.angle_beta   90.00
_cell.angle_gamma   90.00
#
_symmetry.space_group_name_H-M   'P 1'
#
loop_
_entity.id
_entity.type
_entity.pdbx_description
1 polymer ?
#
loop_
_entity_poly.entity_id
_entity_poly.type
_entity_poly.pdbx_seq_one_letter_code
_entity_poly.pdbx_strand_id
1 'polypeptide(L)'
;MVRHNLITIVPKNIFIRILALIVGASTRDLVNTKLTCKPLLEASADDSVYRISNLTPFPVFSWSISPSATSFLDRCIASRNPEAFFRTGIKEYLSSNAIDSGMREAADSGHPESIYFYAIARLSRGEHGARDGSPDLSGRQFRRG
;
A
#
# COMPACT_ATOMS: atom_id res chain seq x y z
N MET A 1 -23.63 -6.96 35.94
CA MET A 1 -22.50 -6.32 35.23
C MET A 1 -22.78 -6.39 33.74
N VAL A 2 -23.30 -5.32 33.13
CA VAL A 2 -23.62 -5.29 31.69
C VAL A 2 -22.30 -5.23 30.93
N ARG A 3 -21.95 -6.29 30.19
CA ARG A 3 -20.82 -6.24 29.27
C ARG A 3 -21.23 -5.32 28.12
N HIS A 4 -20.82 -4.06 28.19
CA HIS A 4 -20.92 -3.15 27.07
C HIS A 4 -20.09 -3.71 25.92
N ASN A 5 -20.77 -4.14 24.86
CA ASN A 5 -20.11 -4.70 23.70
C ASN A 5 -19.47 -3.53 22.94
N LEU A 6 -18.14 -3.39 23.02
CA LEU A 6 -17.40 -2.34 22.34
C LEU A 6 -17.73 -2.30 20.84
N ILE A 7 -18.07 -3.45 20.26
CA ILE A 7 -18.47 -3.65 18.87
C ILE A 7 -19.72 -2.84 18.49
N THR A 8 -20.65 -2.59 19.43
CA THR A 8 -21.89 -1.84 19.16
C THR A 8 -21.80 -0.36 19.53
N ILE A 9 -20.78 0.04 20.26
CA ILE A 9 -20.63 1.40 20.81
C ILE A 9 -19.60 2.20 20.00
N VAL A 10 -18.55 1.52 19.51
CA VAL A 10 -17.45 2.17 18.82
C VAL A 10 -17.87 2.49 17.37
N PRO A 11 -17.72 3.75 16.92
CA PRO A 11 -18.06 4.11 15.55
C PRO A 11 -17.13 3.46 14.51
N LYS A 12 -17.66 3.24 13.30
CA LYS A 12 -16.95 2.55 12.20
C LYS A 12 -15.56 3.14 11.88
N ASN A 13 -15.40 4.46 11.92
CA ASN A 13 -14.13 5.13 11.64
C ASN A 13 -13.02 4.78 12.66
N ILE A 14 -13.38 4.47 13.90
CA ILE A 14 -12.40 4.01 14.90
C ILE A 14 -11.95 2.59 14.59
N PHE A 15 -12.86 1.71 14.16
CA PHE A 15 -12.47 0.38 13.69
C PHE A 15 -11.56 0.45 12.47
N ILE A 16 -11.83 1.34 11.51
CA ILE A 16 -10.95 1.54 10.35
C ILE A 16 -9.54 1.95 10.81
N ARG A 17 -9.41 2.87 11.77
CA ARG A 17 -8.10 3.28 12.31
C ARG A 17 -7.39 2.17 13.06
N ILE A 18 -8.10 1.32 13.79
CA ILE A 18 -7.52 0.15 14.46
C ILE A 18 -7.04 -0.86 13.41
N LEU A 19 -7.88 -1.16 12.42
CA LEU A 19 -7.53 -2.06 11.32
C LEU A 19 -6.32 -1.55 10.54
N ALA A 20 -6.25 -0.24 10.28
CA ALA A 20 -5.11 0.41 9.65
C ALA A 20 -3.77 0.07 10.33
N LEU A 21 -3.75 0.08 11.67
CA LEU A 21 -2.55 -0.29 12.45
C LEU A 21 -2.23 -1.79 12.32
N ILE A 22 -3.26 -2.64 12.33
CA ILE A 22 -3.11 -4.10 12.24
C ILE A 22 -2.58 -4.49 10.85
N VAL A 23 -3.17 -3.95 9.78
CA VAL A 23 -2.84 -4.38 8.41
C VAL A 23 -1.47 -3.91 7.95
N GLY A 24 -1.01 -2.76 8.45
CA GLY A 24 0.37 -2.30 8.22
C GLY A 24 1.41 -3.23 8.85
N ALA A 25 1.05 -3.95 9.92
CA ALA A 25 1.90 -4.96 10.52
C ALA A 25 1.74 -6.33 9.85
N SER A 26 0.50 -6.77 9.60
CA SER A 26 0.19 -8.15 9.22
C SER A 26 -1.11 -8.28 8.43
N THR A 27 -1.00 -8.68 7.16
CA THR A 27 -2.16 -9.01 6.32
C THR A 27 -2.88 -10.28 6.80
N ARG A 28 -2.20 -11.19 7.49
CA ARG A 28 -2.86 -12.36 8.10
C ARG A 28 -3.84 -11.94 9.19
N ASP A 29 -3.47 -10.95 10.00
CA ASP A 29 -4.34 -10.45 11.06
C ASP A 29 -5.54 -9.67 10.52
N LEU A 30 -5.43 -9.06 9.33
CA LEU A 30 -6.59 -8.55 8.59
C LEU A 30 -7.62 -9.65 8.28
N VAL A 31 -7.15 -10.81 7.80
CA VAL A 31 -8.06 -11.93 7.48
C VAL A 31 -8.73 -12.44 8.74
N ASN A 32 -7.96 -12.58 9.84
CA ASN A 32 -8.52 -13.02 11.11
C ASN A 32 -9.57 -12.02 11.63
N THR A 33 -9.28 -10.71 11.61
CA THR A 33 -10.20 -9.66 12.08
C THR A 33 -11.50 -9.63 11.27
N LYS A 34 -11.44 -9.84 9.95
CA LYS A 34 -12.63 -9.96 9.08
C LYS A 34 -13.60 -11.06 9.53
N LEU A 35 -13.08 -12.16 10.07
CA LEU A 35 -13.87 -13.32 10.48
C LEU A 35 -14.48 -13.18 11.88
N THR A 36 -14.09 -12.16 12.66
CA THR A 36 -14.53 -12.02 14.06
C THR A 36 -15.95 -11.51 14.22
N CYS A 37 -16.33 -10.43 13.52
CA CYS A 37 -17.63 -9.81 13.65
C CYS A 37 -18.00 -8.91 12.47
N LYS A 38 -19.31 -8.67 12.30
CA LYS A 38 -19.88 -7.90 11.18
C LYS A 38 -19.35 -6.46 11.11
N PRO A 39 -19.24 -5.67 12.20
CA PRO A 39 -18.70 -4.31 12.10
C PRO A 39 -17.22 -4.25 11.68
N LEU A 40 -16.40 -5.20 12.14
CA LEU A 40 -15.01 -5.30 11.71
C LEU A 40 -14.91 -5.74 10.25
N LEU A 41 -15.76 -6.66 9.80
CA LEU A 41 -15.86 -7.03 8.40
C LEU A 41 -16.20 -5.80 7.54
N GLU A 42 -17.21 -5.03 7.92
CA GLU A 42 -17.63 -3.82 7.21
C GLU A 42 -16.58 -2.69 7.24
N ALA A 43 -15.83 -2.55 8.34
CA ALA A 43 -14.73 -1.60 8.45
C ALA A 43 -13.50 -2.02 7.62
N SER A 44 -13.22 -3.32 7.54
CA SER A 44 -12.10 -3.87 6.78
C SER A 44 -12.25 -3.77 5.26
N ALA A 45 -13.46 -3.49 4.79
CA ALA A 45 -13.75 -3.28 3.38
C ALA A 45 -13.39 -1.85 2.92
N ASP A 46 -13.00 -0.96 3.83
CA ASP A 46 -12.63 0.42 3.53
C ASP A 46 -11.30 0.48 2.75
N ASP A 47 -11.23 1.35 1.73
CA ASP A 47 -10.06 1.46 0.85
C ASP A 47 -8.80 1.92 1.61
N SER A 48 -8.96 2.68 2.70
CA SER A 48 -7.82 3.11 3.53
C SER A 48 -7.08 1.94 4.16
N VAL A 49 -7.75 0.80 4.38
CA VAL A 49 -7.15 -0.44 4.89
C VAL A 49 -6.22 -1.03 3.82
N TYR A 50 -6.69 -1.13 2.58
CA TYR A 50 -5.89 -1.69 1.48
C TYR A 50 -4.73 -0.79 1.08
N ARG A 51 -4.90 0.53 1.19
CA ARG A 51 -3.84 1.52 0.90
C ARG A 51 -2.57 1.33 1.73
N ILE A 52 -2.69 0.78 2.94
CA ILE A 52 -1.57 0.63 3.90
C ILE A 52 -1.29 -0.84 4.26
N SER A 53 -1.99 -1.78 3.62
CA SER A 53 -1.78 -3.22 3.85
C SER A 53 -0.33 -3.62 3.59
N ASN A 54 0.21 -4.45 4.47
CA ASN A 54 1.52 -5.05 4.34
C ASN A 54 1.55 -6.10 3.22
N LEU A 55 2.33 -5.85 2.17
CA LEU A 55 2.47 -6.78 1.05
C LEU A 55 3.68 -7.71 1.16
N THR A 56 4.53 -7.59 2.19
CA THR A 56 5.70 -8.47 2.40
C THR A 56 5.38 -9.97 2.31
N PRO A 57 4.23 -10.48 2.80
CA PRO A 57 3.91 -11.90 2.68
C PRO A 57 3.65 -12.39 1.25
N PHE A 58 3.37 -11.47 0.31
CA PHE A 58 3.11 -11.81 -1.08
C PHE A 58 4.40 -11.73 -1.89
N PRO A 59 4.67 -12.70 -2.77
CA PRO A 59 5.81 -12.63 -3.68
C PRO A 59 5.64 -11.49 -4.69
N VAL A 60 6.73 -10.80 -5.02
CA VAL A 60 6.75 -9.75 -6.07
C VAL A 60 6.59 -10.37 -7.46
N PHE A 61 7.28 -11.48 -7.69
CA PHE A 61 7.19 -12.28 -8.92
C PHE A 61 6.72 -13.68 -8.55
N SER A 62 5.45 -13.97 -8.77
CA SER A 62 4.95 -15.34 -8.70
C SER A 62 4.06 -15.63 -9.87
N TRP A 63 4.26 -16.83 -10.41
CA TRP A 63 3.56 -17.37 -11.57
C TRP A 63 2.28 -18.10 -11.13
N SER A 64 2.13 -18.34 -9.82
CA SER A 64 0.98 -18.98 -9.22
C SER A 64 0.68 -18.33 -7.88
N ILE A 65 -0.24 -17.38 -7.89
CA ILE A 65 -0.86 -16.81 -6.68
C ILE A 65 -2.33 -17.20 -6.72
N SER A 66 -2.92 -17.45 -5.56
CA SER A 66 -4.34 -17.82 -5.50
C SER A 66 -5.23 -16.68 -6.01
N PRO A 67 -6.41 -16.97 -6.58
CA PRO A 67 -7.35 -15.93 -7.02
C PRO A 67 -7.69 -14.91 -5.91
N SER A 68 -7.78 -15.37 -4.65
CA SER A 68 -8.01 -14.51 -3.49
C SER A 68 -6.83 -13.56 -3.21
N ALA A 69 -5.60 -14.01 -3.41
CA ALA A 69 -4.43 -13.15 -3.28
C ALA A 69 -4.33 -12.15 -4.44
N THR A 70 -4.64 -12.57 -5.67
CA THR A 70 -4.68 -11.68 -6.83
C THR A 70 -5.71 -10.56 -6.62
N SER A 71 -6.95 -10.90 -6.29
CA SER A 71 -8.00 -9.91 -5.98
C SER A 71 -7.63 -8.98 -4.82
N PHE A 72 -6.92 -9.48 -3.80
CA PHE A 72 -6.40 -8.64 -2.72
C PHE A 72 -5.35 -7.63 -3.22
N LEU A 73 -4.40 -8.07 -4.05
CA LEU A 73 -3.38 -7.21 -4.64
C LEU A 73 -4.00 -6.17 -5.59
N ASP A 74 -4.96 -6.58 -6.44
CA ASP A 74 -5.71 -5.68 -7.32
C ASP A 74 -6.45 -4.61 -6.53
N ARG A 75 -7.04 -4.98 -5.38
CA ARG A 75 -7.67 -4.03 -4.46
C ARG A 75 -6.64 -3.05 -3.89
N CYS A 76 -5.45 -3.51 -3.52
CA CYS A 76 -4.38 -2.65 -3.03
C CYS A 76 -3.92 -1.64 -4.10
N ILE A 77 -3.82 -2.05 -5.38
CA ILE A 77 -3.52 -1.16 -6.50
C ILE A 77 -4.64 -0.12 -6.66
N ALA A 78 -5.90 -0.55 -6.70
CA ALA A 78 -7.06 0.33 -6.82
C ALA A 78 -7.15 1.35 -5.66
N SER A 79 -6.76 0.95 -4.45
CA SER A 79 -6.70 1.81 -3.26
C SER A 79 -5.42 2.65 -3.15
N ARG A 80 -4.60 2.70 -4.20
CA ARG A 80 -3.36 3.48 -4.28
C ARG A 80 -2.30 3.09 -3.23
N ASN A 81 -2.13 1.80 -2.96
CA ASN A 81 -1.06 1.32 -2.08
C ASN A 81 0.33 1.57 -2.71
N PRO A 82 1.25 2.28 -2.04
CA PRO A 82 2.56 2.62 -2.61
C PRO A 82 3.42 1.39 -2.96
N GLU A 83 3.44 0.38 -2.09
CA GLU A 83 4.18 -0.88 -2.30
C GLU A 83 3.57 -1.68 -3.46
N ALA A 84 2.25 -1.66 -3.62
CA ALA A 84 1.59 -2.32 -4.76
C ALA A 84 2.01 -1.69 -6.10
N PHE A 85 2.03 -0.36 -6.18
CA PHE A 85 2.52 0.33 -7.37
C PHE A 85 3.99 0.07 -7.62
N PHE A 86 4.82 0.05 -6.57
CA PHE A 86 6.24 -0.23 -6.71
C PHE A 86 6.47 -1.60 -7.35
N ARG A 87 5.78 -2.63 -6.88
CA ARG A 87 5.85 -3.99 -7.45
C ARG A 87 5.40 -4.03 -8.90
N THR A 88 4.30 -3.35 -9.23
CA THR A 88 3.81 -3.21 -10.61
C THR A 88 4.86 -2.52 -11.48
N GLY A 89 5.46 -1.43 -10.99
CA GLY A 89 6.52 -0.68 -11.68
C GLY A 89 7.76 -1.52 -11.93
N ILE A 90 8.19 -2.36 -10.98
CA ILE A 90 9.32 -3.29 -11.23
C ILE A 90 8.94 -4.28 -12.34
N LYS A 91 7.73 -4.84 -12.32
CA LYS A 91 7.27 -5.79 -13.35
C LYS A 91 7.24 -5.13 -14.74
N GLU A 92 6.74 -3.91 -14.84
CA GLU A 92 6.76 -3.10 -16.06
C GLU A 92 8.20 -2.84 -16.53
N TYR A 93 9.07 -2.43 -15.62
CA TYR A 93 10.48 -2.18 -15.94
C TYR A 93 11.19 -3.43 -16.48
N LEU A 94 11.00 -4.59 -15.84
CA LEU A 94 11.63 -5.83 -16.29
C LEU A 94 11.03 -6.40 -17.58
N SER A 95 9.75 -6.14 -17.86
CA SER A 95 9.06 -6.73 -19.03
C SER A 95 9.15 -5.86 -20.28
N SER A 96 9.08 -4.54 -20.15
CA SER A 96 8.99 -3.60 -21.28
C SER A 96 9.99 -2.46 -21.18
N ASN A 97 10.87 -2.45 -20.17
CA ASN A 97 11.75 -1.33 -19.87
C ASN A 97 10.96 -0.01 -19.71
N ALA A 98 9.71 -0.06 -19.25
CA ALA A 98 8.89 1.11 -18.95
C ALA A 98 9.08 1.52 -17.48
N ILE A 99 9.15 2.83 -17.21
CA ILE A 99 9.42 3.37 -15.86
C ILE A 99 8.30 4.30 -15.38
N ASP A 100 7.44 4.78 -16.28
CA ASP A 100 6.65 5.98 -15.98
C ASP A 100 5.27 5.74 -15.35
N SER A 101 4.77 4.51 -15.33
CA SER A 101 3.51 4.17 -14.65
C SER A 101 3.77 3.73 -13.20
N GLY A 102 3.81 2.44 -12.89
CA GLY A 102 3.80 1.98 -11.49
C GLY A 102 4.94 2.55 -10.63
N MET A 103 6.13 2.77 -11.22
CA MET A 103 7.27 3.31 -10.48
C MET A 103 7.11 4.80 -10.16
N ARG A 104 6.53 5.60 -11.06
CA ARG A 104 6.29 7.04 -10.77
C ARG A 104 5.25 7.21 -9.69
N GLU A 105 4.11 6.52 -9.83
CA GLU A 105 3.01 6.56 -8.86
C GLU A 105 3.45 6.15 -7.45
N ALA A 106 4.31 5.14 -7.33
CA ALA A 106 4.88 4.72 -6.05
C ALA A 106 5.81 5.79 -5.46
N ALA A 107 6.66 6.40 -6.28
CA ALA A 107 7.56 7.48 -5.85
C ALA A 107 6.76 8.72 -5.37
N ASP A 108 5.74 9.13 -6.11
CA ASP A 108 4.87 10.26 -5.75
C ASP A 108 4.09 9.99 -4.46
N SER A 109 3.76 8.72 -4.21
CA SER A 109 3.13 8.28 -2.96
C SER A 109 4.10 8.17 -1.78
N GLY A 110 5.39 8.44 -1.99
CA GLY A 110 6.42 8.45 -0.95
C GLY A 110 7.08 7.11 -0.67
N HIS A 111 6.99 6.14 -1.59
CA HIS A 111 7.65 4.85 -1.43
C HIS A 111 9.17 5.00 -1.55
N PRO A 112 9.95 4.68 -0.49
CA PRO A 112 11.36 5.07 -0.43
C PRO A 112 12.19 4.42 -1.54
N GLU A 113 12.08 3.12 -1.74
CA GLU A 113 12.82 2.39 -2.78
C GLU A 113 12.43 2.85 -4.19
N SER A 114 11.18 3.28 -4.36
CA SER A 114 10.69 3.72 -5.66
C SER A 114 11.25 5.09 -6.02
N ILE A 115 11.34 6.02 -5.05
CA ILE A 115 11.99 7.31 -5.23
C ILE A 115 13.44 7.11 -5.70
N TYR A 116 14.19 6.23 -5.04
CA TYR A 116 15.58 5.95 -5.44
C TYR A 116 15.66 5.29 -6.81
N PHE A 117 14.87 4.24 -7.05
CA PHE A 117 14.90 3.50 -8.30
C PHE A 117 14.49 4.36 -9.49
N TYR A 118 13.41 5.13 -9.35
CA TYR A 118 12.91 6.05 -10.36
C TYR A 118 13.97 7.11 -10.71
N ALA A 119 14.60 7.70 -9.69
CA ALA A 119 15.66 8.69 -9.90
C ALA A 119 16.87 8.11 -10.63
N ILE A 120 17.39 6.96 -10.19
CA ILE A 120 18.55 6.31 -10.82
C ILE A 120 18.24 5.98 -12.28
N ALA A 121 17.07 5.39 -12.54
CA ALA A 121 16.76 4.91 -13.86
C ALA A 121 16.50 6.05 -14.88
N ARG A 122 15.96 7.20 -14.43
CA ARG A 122 15.91 8.43 -15.25
C ARG A 122 17.28 9.01 -15.54
N LEU A 123 18.16 9.05 -14.51
CA LEU A 123 19.53 9.53 -14.67
C LEU A 123 20.30 8.67 -15.68
N SER A 124 20.16 7.34 -15.62
CA SER A 124 20.78 6.42 -16.58
C SER A 124 20.31 6.62 -18.02
N ARG A 125 19.11 7.16 -18.23
CA ARG A 125 18.55 7.47 -19.56
C ARG A 125 18.93 8.84 -20.09
N GLY A 126 19.65 9.63 -19.29
CA GLY A 126 19.96 11.02 -19.65
C GLY A 126 18.76 11.95 -19.56
N GLU A 127 17.64 11.53 -18.97
CA GLU A 127 16.42 12.34 -18.79
C GLU A 127 16.60 13.34 -17.63
N HIS A 128 17.45 14.34 -17.88
CA HIS A 128 17.72 15.42 -16.94
C HIS A 128 16.60 16.45 -17.02
N GLY A 129 15.75 16.49 -16.00
CA GLY A 129 14.91 17.67 -15.73
C GLY A 129 13.75 17.88 -16.71
N ALA A 130 12.64 17.20 -16.44
CA ALA A 130 11.34 17.86 -16.49
C ALA A 130 10.56 17.36 -15.26
N ARG A 131 10.47 18.25 -14.28
CA ARG A 131 9.54 18.13 -13.16
C ARG A 131 8.18 18.49 -13.72
N ASP A 132 7.35 17.50 -14.00
CA ASP A 132 5.90 17.71 -13.94
C ASP A 132 5.47 17.21 -12.56
N GLY A 133 5.53 18.10 -11.56
CA GLY A 133 4.89 17.89 -10.25
C GLY A 133 5.62 17.05 -9.18
N SER A 134 6.95 17.07 -9.07
CA SER A 134 7.65 16.32 -7.99
C SER A 134 7.17 16.71 -6.56
N PRO A 135 6.94 15.75 -5.64
CA PRO A 135 6.69 16.03 -4.24
C PRO A 135 7.91 16.69 -3.61
N ASP A 136 7.70 17.80 -2.93
CA ASP A 136 8.73 18.54 -2.23
C ASP A 136 9.32 17.71 -1.07
N LEU A 137 10.55 17.23 -1.27
CA LEU A 137 11.34 16.54 -0.24
C LEU A 137 12.11 17.51 0.66
N SER A 138 11.97 18.84 0.49
CA SER A 138 12.66 19.82 1.32
C SER A 138 12.01 20.06 2.69
N GLY A 139 10.81 19.52 2.94
CA GLY A 139 10.04 19.80 4.16
C GLY A 139 10.02 18.71 5.25
N ARG A 140 10.48 17.48 5.00
CA ARG A 140 10.41 16.42 6.02
C ARG A 140 11.65 16.45 6.92
N GLN A 141 11.60 17.33 7.91
CA GLN A 141 12.46 17.21 9.09
C GLN A 141 12.28 15.80 9.68
N PHE A 142 13.31 14.97 9.55
CA PHE A 142 13.49 13.79 10.38
C PHE A 142 13.54 14.26 11.84
N ARG A 143 12.42 14.16 12.56
CA ARG A 143 12.43 14.18 14.02
C ARG A 143 13.12 12.90 14.47
N ARG A 144 14.43 13.00 14.73
CA ARG A 144 15.17 12.04 15.54
C ARG A 144 14.65 12.17 16.98
N GLY A 145 14.14 11.06 17.52
CA GLY A 145 14.16 10.83 18.97
C GLY A 145 15.57 10.47 19.41
#